data_AF-A0A524I623-F1
#
_entry.id   AF-A0A524I623-F1
#
_cell.length_a   1.000
_cell.length_b   1.000
_cell.length_c   1.000
_cell.angle_alpha   90.00
_cell.angle_beta   90.00
_cell.angle_gamma   90.00
#
_symmetry.space_group_name_H-M   'P 1'
#
loop_
_entity.id
_entity.type
_entity.pdbx_description
1 polymer ?
#
loop_
_entity_poly.entity_id
_entity_poly.type
_entity_poly.pdbx_seq_one_letter_code
_entity_poly.pdbx_strand_id
1 'polypeptide(L)' 'MVAFNRVILAGNLVRDPEIRYLPSGLSVTSFSIAVNSRYKQNNEPK' A
#
# COMPACT_ATOMS: atom_id res chain seq x y z
N MET A 1 -24.45 -11.43 5.19
CA MET A 1 -23.81 -10.24 4.58
C MET A 1 -22.32 -10.52 4.50
N VAL A 2 -21.71 -10.48 3.31
CA VAL A 2 -20.27 -10.74 3.14
C VAL A 2 -19.63 -9.47 2.61
N ALA A 3 -18.71 -8.89 3.39
CA ALA A 3 -17.90 -7.76 2.95
C ALA A 3 -16.57 -8.31 2.43
N PHE A 4 -16.34 -8.18 1.12
CA PHE A 4 -15.07 -8.52 0.50
C PHE A 4 -14.28 -7.25 0.22
N ASN A 5 -13.11 -7.13 0.83
CA ASN A 5 -12.19 -6.02 0.60
C ASN A 5 -10.85 -6.57 0.10
N ARG A 6 -10.50 -6.24 -1.15
CA ARG A 6 -9.22 -6.59 -1.77
C ARG A 6 -8.59 -5.33 -2.34
N VAL A 7 -7.35 -5.05 -1.94
CA VAL A 7 -6.57 -3.91 -2.42
C VAL A 7 -5.28 -4.42 -3.04
N ILE A 8 -4.98 -3.97 -4.26
CA ILE A 8 -3.70 -4.21 -4.94
C ILE A 8 -3.05 -2.83 -5.14
N LEU A 9 -1.84 -2.65 -4.61
CA LEU A 9 -1.09 -1.41 -4.71
C LEU A 9 0.22 -1.68 -5.47
N ALA A 10 0.57 -0.79 -6.40
CA ALA A 10 1.85 -0.81 -7.12
C ALA A 10 2.41 0.62 -7.15
N GLY A 11 3.64 0.79 -6.70
CA GLY A 11 4.28 2.09 -6.55
C GLY A 11 5.70 1.98 -6.02
N ASN A 12 6.28 3.11 -5.64
CA ASN A 12 7.65 3.20 -5.14
C ASN A 12 7.67 3.41 -3.62
N LEU A 13 8.61 2.78 -2.92
CA LEU A 13 8.83 3.07 -1.50
C LEU A 13 9.37 4.49 -1.33
N VAL A 14 8.77 5.26 -0.43
CA VAL A 14 9.17 6.66 -0.17
C VAL A 14 10.35 6.74 0.79
N ARG A 15 10.52 5.72 1.63
CA ARG A 15 11.56 5.60 2.65
C ARG A 15 11.76 4.12 3.00
N ASP A 16 12.83 3.85 3.73
CA ASP A 16 13.11 2.50 4.23
C ASP A 16 11.97 2.01 5.15
N PRO A 17 11.56 0.74 5.03
CA PRO A 17 10.58 0.16 5.92
C PRO A 17 11.06 0.14 7.37
N GLU A 18 10.18 0.52 8.30
CA GLU A 18 10.47 0.49 9.73
C GLU A 18 9.92 -0.81 10.33
N ILE A 19 10.80 -1.61 10.94
CA ILE A 19 10.41 -2.85 11.64
C ILE A 19 10.28 -2.57 13.14
N ARG A 20 9.15 -2.95 13.72
CA ARG A 20 8.89 -2.91 15.16
C ARG A 20 8.44 -4.28 15.64
N TYR A 21 8.78 -4.61 16.88
CA TYR A 21 8.30 -5.82 17.53
C TYR A 21 7.21 -5.45 18.53
N LEU A 22 6.07 -6.13 18.43
CA LEU A 22 5.02 -6.03 19.42
C LEU A 22 5.46 -6.72 20.73
N PRO A 23 4.88 -6.37 21.89
CA PRO A 23 5.14 -7.09 23.15
C PRO A 23 4.85 -8.59 23.07
N SER A 24 3.99 -9.01 22.14
CA SER A 24 3.71 -10.42 21.82
C SER A 24 4.83 -11.13 21.04
N GLY A 25 5.91 -10.42 20.68
CA GLY A 25 7.02 -10.94 19.89
C GLY A 25 6.80 -10.92 18.37
N LEU A 26 5.62 -10.48 17.90
CA LEU A 26 5.31 -10.40 16.47
C LEU A 26 6.04 -9.22 15.82
N SER A 27 6.67 -9.45 14.67
CA SER A 27 7.27 -8.40 13.84
C SER A 27 6.21 -7.70 13.00
N VAL A 28 6.18 -6.37 13.04
CA VAL A 28 5.34 -5.51 12.22
C VAL A 28 6.24 -4.57 11.43
N THR A 29 5.99 -4.46 10.13
CA THR A 29 6.73 -3.55 9.24
C THR A 29 5.80 -2.46 8.73
N SER A 30 6.16 -1.21 8.99
CA SER A 30 5.48 -0.03 8.46
C SER A 30 6.27 0.54 7.29
N PHE A 31 5.60 0.76 6.16
CA PHE A 31 6.19 1.39 4.99
C PHE A 31 5.19 2.30 4.29
N SER A 32 5.69 3.26 3.53
CA SER A 32 4.88 4.20 2.74
C SER A 32 5.21 4.05 1.27
N ILE A 33 4.19 3.90 0.43
CA ILE A 33 4.33 3.78 -1.02
C ILE A 33 3.79 5.06 -1.68
N ALA A 34 4.56 5.62 -2.61
CA ALA A 34 4.11 6.63 -3.55
C ALA A 34 3.52 5.94 -4.77
N VAL A 35 2.25 6.20 -5.04
CA VAL A 35 1.56 5.72 -6.25
C VAL A 35 1.40 6.89 -7.22
N ASN A 36 1.85 6.70 -8.46
CA ASN A 36 1.54 7.64 -9.54
C ASN A 36 0.21 7.21 -10.15
N SER A 37 -0.86 7.92 -9.83
CA SER A 37 -2.18 7.63 -10.39
C SER A 37 -2.24 8.13 -11.83
N ARG A 38 -1.87 7.28 -12.80
CA ARG A 38 -2.28 7.41 -14.20
C ARG A 38 -3.63 6.73 -14.33
N TYR A 39 -4.71 7.41 -13.95
CA TYR A 39 -6.04 6.89 -14.22
C TYR A 39 -6.45 7.27 -15.64
N LYS A 40 -6.86 6.29 -16.44
CA LYS A 40 -7.58 6.57 -17.69
C LYS A 40 -9.03 6.88 -17.32
N GLN A 41 -9.43 8.15 -17.38
CA GLN A 41 -10.86 8.49 -17.36
C GLN A 41 -11.33 8.38 -18.81
N ASN A 42 -12.23 7.44 -19.10
CA ASN A 42 -12.80 7.26 -20.45
C ASN A 42 -11.75 7.03 -21.56
N ASN A 43 -10.76 6.18 -21.30
CA ASN A 43 -9.69 5.84 -22.25
C ASN A 43 -8.73 7.00 -22.62
N GLU A 44 -8.84 8.15 -21.97
CA GLU A 44 -7.89 9.24 -22.08
C GLU A 44 -6.94 9.22 -20.87
N PRO A 45 -5.61 9.20 -21.08
CA PRO A 45 -4.67 9.37 -19.99
C PRO A 45 -4.75 10.82 -19.50
N LYS A 46 -5.12 11.03 -18.23
CA LYS A 46 -4.89 12.31 -17.56
C LYS A 46 -3.46 12.40 -17.01
#